data_AF-A0A4U2FCY1-F1
#
_entry.id   AF-A0A4U2FCY1-F1
#
_cell.length_a   1.000
_cell.length_b   1.000
_cell.length_c   1.000
_cell.angle_alpha   90.00
_cell.angle_beta   90.00
_cell.angle_gamma   90.00
#
_symmetry.space_group_name_H-M   'P 1'
#
loop_
_entity.id
_entity.type
_entity.pdbx_description
1 polymer ?
#
loop_
_entity_poly.entity_id
_entity_poly.type
_entity_poly.pdbx_seq_one_letter_code
_entity_poly.pdbx_strand_id
1 'polypeptide(L)' 'MKWFGNNLMGKFIRKLLGIEELASDTAQYEITPDMADPDTVKMNITSFRNSEAVQAELKAAQQLYHRS' A
#
# COMPACT_ATOMS: atom_id res chain seq x y z
N MET A 1 15.23 -2.49 -19.94
CA MET A 1 16.22 -1.61 -19.29
C MET A 1 15.78 -1.35 -17.86
N LYS A 2 16.57 -1.76 -16.86
CA LYS A 2 16.27 -1.53 -15.44
C LYS A 2 16.70 -0.11 -15.07
N TRP A 3 15.76 0.81 -14.90
CA TRP A 3 16.02 2.17 -14.43
C TRP A 3 16.00 2.19 -12.89
N PHE A 4 17.01 1.59 -12.25
CA PHE A 4 17.29 1.85 -10.84
C PHE A 4 18.15 3.11 -10.73
N GLY A 5 17.52 4.26 -10.98
CA GLY A 5 18.11 5.56 -10.72
C GLY A 5 18.18 5.78 -9.20
N ASN A 6 19.39 5.84 -8.67
CA ASN A 6 19.65 6.10 -7.26
C ASN A 6 19.04 7.48 -6.87
N ASN A 7 17.91 7.47 -6.16
CA ASN A 7 17.05 8.64 -5.87
C ASN A 7 17.67 9.69 -4.92
N LEU A 8 18.98 9.65 -4.66
CA LEU A 8 19.65 10.53 -3.71
C LEU A 8 19.66 11.99 -4.20
N MET A 9 20.02 12.22 -5.47
CA MET A 9 20.06 13.56 -6.07
C MET A 9 18.67 14.22 -6.14
N GLY A 10 17.64 13.44 -6.47
CA GLY A 10 16.26 13.94 -6.53
C GLY A 10 15.76 14.44 -5.16
N LYS A 11 16.15 13.76 -4.08
CA LYS A 11 15.83 14.18 -2.70
C LYS A 11 16.52 15.49 -2.32
N PHE A 12 17.78 15.69 -2.70
CA PHE A 12 18.51 16.94 -2.44
C PHE A 12 17.90 18.13 -3.19
N ILE A 13 17.55 17.97 -4.47
CA ILE A 13 16.94 19.04 -5.27
C ILE A 13 15.58 19.46 -4.68
N ARG A 14 14.74 18.50 -4.27
CA ARG A 14 13.46 18.80 -3.61
C ARG A 14 13.64 19.57 -2.31
N LYS A 15 14.62 19.17 -1.49
CA LYS A 15 14.96 19.86 -0.25
C LYS A 15 15.49 21.28 -0.48
N LEU A 16 16.29 21.49 -1.54
CA LEU A 16 16.79 22.81 -1.91
C LEU A 16 15.66 23.76 -2.37
N LEU A 17 14.66 23.22 -3.05
CA LEU A 17 13.49 23.96 -3.53
C LEU A 17 12.39 24.13 -2.47
N GLY A 18 12.59 23.63 -1.24
CA GLY A 18 11.58 23.68 -0.18
C GLY A 18 10.32 22.87 -0.48
N ILE A 19 10.42 21.89 -1.38
CA ILE A 19 9.30 21.01 -1.73
C ILE A 19 9.24 19.93 -0.65
N GLU A 20 8.33 20.10 0.31
CA GLU A 20 8.03 19.08 1.31
C GLU A 20 7.48 17.82 0.63
N GLU A 21 7.91 16.65 1.09
CA GLU A 21 7.31 15.39 0.64
C GLU A 21 5.84 15.40 1.10
N LEU A 22 4.92 15.50 0.14
CA LEU A 22 3.50 15.36 0.42
C LEU A 22 3.28 14.00 1.11
N ALA A 23 2.82 14.04 2.35
CA ALA A 23 2.40 12.84 3.05
C ALA A 23 1.34 12.14 2.19
N SER A 24 1.54 10.85 1.94
CA SER A 24 0.61 10.08 1.12
C SER A 24 -0.75 10.02 1.83
N ASP A 25 -1.80 10.60 1.24
CA ASP A 25 -3.18 10.55 1.74
C ASP A 25 -3.69 9.11 1.95
N THR A 26 -3.01 8.13 1.38
CA THR A 26 -3.35 6.71 1.53
C THR A 26 -3.03 6.13 2.92
N ALA A 27 -2.29 6.85 3.76
CA ALA A 27 -1.92 6.41 5.11
C ALA A 27 -3.12 6.24 6.07
N GLN A 28 -4.29 6.78 5.73
CA GLN A 28 -5.50 6.69 6.53
C GLN A 28 -6.31 5.39 6.30
N TYR A 29 -6.00 4.64 5.24
CA TYR A 29 -6.73 3.43 4.89
C TYR A 29 -6.08 2.19 5.52
N GLU A 30 -6.89 1.36 6.15
CA GLU A 30 -6.46 0.05 6.67
C GLU A 30 -5.92 -0.85 5.54
N ILE A 31 -6.61 -0.85 4.40
CA ILE A 31 -6.20 -1.54 3.19
C ILE A 31 -5.75 -0.49 2.19
N THR A 32 -4.43 -0.38 2.03
CA THR A 32 -3.83 0.70 1.24
C THR A 32 -4.09 0.50 -0.26
N PRO A 33 -4.64 1.49 -0.96
CA PRO A 33 -4.69 1.47 -2.41
C PRO A 33 -3.31 1.81 -3.01
N ASP A 34 -2.98 1.16 -4.11
CA ASP A 34 -1.79 1.39 -4.92
C ASP A 34 -2.21 1.79 -6.34
N MET A 35 -1.87 3.00 -6.74
CA MET A 35 -2.17 3.52 -8.08
C MET A 35 -1.20 2.90 -9.08
N ALA A 36 -1.67 1.99 -9.92
CA ALA A 36 -0.84 1.40 -10.96
C ALA A 36 -0.75 2.32 -12.19
N ASP A 37 -1.90 2.86 -12.61
CA ASP A 37 -2.07 3.77 -13.73
C ASP A 37 -3.21 4.77 -13.40
N PRO A 38 -3.37 5.91 -14.10
CA PRO A 38 -4.41 6.89 -13.80
C PRO A 38 -5.84 6.32 -13.77
N ASP A 39 -6.09 5.29 -14.58
CA ASP A 39 -7.39 4.64 -14.69
C ASP A 39 -7.48 3.34 -13.87
N THR A 40 -6.41 2.94 -13.17
CA THR A 40 -6.34 1.65 -12.46
C THR A 40 -5.76 1.81 -11.07
N VAL A 41 -6.64 1.63 -10.08
CA VAL A 41 -6.27 1.49 -8.67
C VAL A 41 -6.23 0.01 -8.32
N LYS A 42 -5.08 -0.46 -7.83
CA LYS A 42 -4.90 -1.82 -7.32
C LYS A 42 -4.95 -1.79 -5.81
N MET A 43 -5.40 -2.89 -5.23
CA MET A 43 -5.33 -3.09 -3.80
C MET A 43 -3.96 -3.64 -3.43
N ASN A 44 -3.33 -3.11 -2.38
CA ASN A 44 -2.11 -3.71 -1.85
C ASN A 44 -2.45 -5.03 -1.15
N ILE A 45 -1.90 -6.13 -1.66
CA ILE A 45 -2.22 -7.47 -1.17
C ILE A 45 -1.70 -7.72 0.26
N THR A 46 -0.60 -7.06 0.64
CA THR A 46 -0.01 -7.20 1.96
C THR A 46 -0.87 -6.50 3.00
N SER A 47 -1.33 -5.27 2.72
CA SER A 47 -2.27 -4.59 3.63
C SER A 47 -3.61 -5.32 3.71
N PHE A 48 -4.11 -5.86 2.59
CA PHE A 48 -5.34 -6.66 2.59
C PHE A 48 -5.24 -7.88 3.50
N ARG A 49 -4.16 -8.67 3.42
CA ARG A 49 -3.97 -9.86 4.27
C ARG A 49 -3.79 -9.54 5.75
N ASN A 50 -3.29 -8.35 6.05
CA ASN A 50 -3.04 -7.91 7.42
C ASN A 50 -4.22 -7.14 8.03
N SER A 51 -5.28 -6.87 7.26
CA SER A 51 -6.50 -6.25 7.77
C SER A 51 -7.16 -7.11 8.84
N GLU A 52 -7.60 -6.48 9.92
CA GLU A 52 -8.25 -7.15 11.04
C GLU A 52 -9.57 -7.79 10.59
N ALA A 53 -10.34 -7.07 9.77
CA ALA A 53 -11.58 -7.57 9.19
C ALA A 53 -11.37 -8.84 8.35
N VAL A 54 -10.37 -8.82 7.45
CA VAL A 54 -10.04 -9.97 6.59
C VAL A 54 -9.59 -11.17 7.42
N GLN A 55 -8.78 -10.95 8.46
CA GLN A 55 -8.35 -12.03 9.36
C GLN A 55 -9.51 -12.62 10.17
N ALA A 56 -10.45 -11.79 10.64
CA ALA A 56 -11.63 -12.24 11.34
C ALA A 56 -12.51 -13.14 10.45
N GLU A 57 -12.72 -12.74 9.19
CA GLU A 57 -13.46 -13.54 8.21
C GLU A 57 -12.76 -14.86 7.87
N LEU A 58 -11.45 -14.83 7.64
CA LEU A 58 -10.65 -16.04 7.41
C LEU A 58 -10.76 -17.02 8.58
N LYS A 59 -10.71 -16.52 9.82
CA LYS A 59 -10.85 -17.34 11.03
C LYS A 59 -12.26 -17.94 11.14
N ALA A 60 -13.30 -17.16 10.87
CA ALA A 60 -14.67 -17.66 10.86
C ALA A 60 -14.89 -18.74 9.79
N ALA A 61 -14.35 -18.54 8.59
CA ALA A 61 -14.42 -19.51 7.50
C ALA A 61 -13.69 -20.83 7.85
N GLN A 62 -12.51 -20.76 8.45
CA GLN A 62 -11.77 -21.95 8.91
C GLN A 62 -12.55 -22.74 9.97
N GLN A 63 -13.19 -22.04 10.91
CA GLN A 63 -14.02 -22.68 11.93
C GLN A 63 -15.24 -23.39 11.35
N LEU A 64 -15.86 -22.84 10.30
CA LEU A 64 -16.96 -23.48 9.59
C LEU A 64 -16.49 -24.72 8.82
N TYR A 65 -15.36 -24.63 8.13
CA TYR A 65 -14.79 -25.75 7.37
C TYR A 65 -14.37 -26.92 8.25
N HIS A 66 -13.85 -26.67 9.46
CA HIS A 66 -13.51 -27.74 10.40
C HIS A 66 -14.72 -28.38 11.10
N ARG A 67 -15.92 -27.81 10.94
CA ARG A 67 -17.16 -28.29 11.56
C ARG A 67 -18.02 -29.14 10.61
N SER A 68 -17.71 -29.15 9.31
CA SER A 68 -18.31 -30.01 8.26
C SER A 68 -17.51 -31.29 8.07
#